data_AF-A0A5N9DQY2-F1
#
_entry.id   AF-A0A5N9DQY2-F1
#
_cell.length_a   1.000
_cell.length_b   1.000
_cell.length_c   1.000
_cell.angle_alpha   90.00
_cell.angle_beta   90.00
_cell.angle_gamma   90.00
#
_symmetry.space_group_name_H-M   'P 1'
#
loop_
_entity.id
_entity.type
_entity.pdbx_description
1 polymer ?
#
loop_
_entity_poly.entity_id
_entity_poly.type
_entity_poly.pdbx_seq_one_letter_code
_entity_poly.pdbx_strand_id
1 'polypeptide(L)'
;MNHRMKVVLGFIILLQVLSLVGFVIYQENLKGTGRKIILQTIPVDPRDLLRGEYVDLRYEISDITLENIRCYRLCLDYDLGDTSNRPYSRKEFLNSVEGKNIYLLLTRNPYKVESQNDQLDRLWYVYDINDSYRFDNKPEGMESVVIKGNIDEVEEIFTEVDSFIRIGVDYGIEQYFLQEGKGKVVEDATEVKVEVNIANNGKAFISDIIVDGNYFKESVTD
;
A
#
# COMPACT_ATOMS: atom_id res chain seq x y z
N MET A 1 5.94 -18.29 -49.71
CA MET A 1 5.44 -18.64 -48.36
C MET A 1 4.30 -19.65 -48.50
N ASN A 2 4.53 -20.91 -48.08
CA ASN A 2 3.58 -22.00 -48.25
C ASN A 2 2.26 -21.70 -47.51
N HIS A 3 1.12 -22.10 -48.08
CA HIS A 3 -0.21 -21.84 -47.49
C HIS A 3 -0.29 -22.31 -46.02
N ARG A 4 0.31 -23.47 -45.71
CA ARG A 4 0.48 -23.97 -44.34
C ARG A 4 1.22 -23.01 -43.40
N MET A 5 2.26 -22.35 -43.89
CA MET A 5 3.04 -21.39 -43.11
C MET A 5 2.25 -20.11 -42.81
N LYS A 6 1.39 -19.66 -43.73
CA LYS A 6 0.49 -18.51 -43.49
C LYS A 6 -0.58 -18.82 -42.45
N VAL A 7 -1.14 -20.03 -42.49
CA VAL A 7 -2.16 -20.48 -41.51
C VAL A 7 -1.55 -20.59 -40.11
N VAL A 8 -0.35 -21.19 -39.98
CA VAL A 8 0.35 -21.29 -38.70
C VAL A 8 0.69 -19.90 -38.13
N LEU A 9 1.22 -18.99 -38.97
CA LEU A 9 1.48 -17.60 -38.55
C LEU A 9 0.20 -16.88 -38.11
N GLY A 10 -0.90 -17.03 -38.85
CA GLY A 10 -2.19 -16.45 -38.49
C GLY A 10 -2.71 -16.95 -37.15
N PHE A 11 -2.55 -18.25 -36.87
CA PHE A 11 -2.95 -18.83 -35.59
C PHE A 11 -2.11 -18.32 -34.42
N ILE A 12 -0.80 -18.17 -34.59
CA ILE A 12 0.09 -17.62 -33.56
C ILE A 12 -0.29 -16.17 -33.23
N ILE A 13 -0.52 -15.35 -34.26
CA ILE A 13 -0.93 -13.95 -34.08
C ILE A 13 -2.28 -13.88 -33.37
N LEU A 14 -3.25 -14.71 -33.76
CA LEU A 14 -4.56 -14.77 -33.10
C LEU A 14 -4.43 -15.15 -31.63
N LEU A 15 -3.60 -16.15 -31.30
CA LEU A 15 -3.36 -16.57 -29.92
C LEU A 15 -2.70 -15.47 -29.09
N GLN A 16 -1.74 -14.73 -29.65
CA GLN A 16 -1.12 -13.57 -28.98
C GLN A 16 -2.12 -12.44 -28.72
N VAL A 17 -2.96 -12.11 -29.70
CA VAL A 17 -3.99 -11.08 -29.52
C VAL A 17 -5.00 -11.51 -28.45
N LEU A 18 -5.44 -12.77 -28.48
CA LEU A 18 -6.35 -13.31 -27.46
C LEU A 18 -5.74 -13.30 -26.06
N SER A 19 -4.45 -13.63 -25.92
CA SER A 19 -3.79 -13.59 -24.60
C SER A 19 -3.68 -12.16 -24.07
N LEU A 20 -3.38 -11.18 -24.93
CA LEU A 20 -3.32 -9.78 -24.53
C LEU A 20 -4.69 -9.23 -24.14
N VAL A 21 -5.73 -9.49 -24.94
CA VAL A 21 -7.10 -9.08 -24.62
C VAL A 21 -7.58 -9.74 -23.32
N GLY A 22 -7.30 -11.03 -23.13
CA GLY A 22 -7.60 -11.73 -21.89
C GLY A 22 -6.91 -11.11 -20.67
N PHE A 23 -5.64 -10.72 -20.82
CA PHE A 23 -4.91 -10.03 -19.76
C PHE A 23 -5.50 -8.64 -19.44
N VAL A 24 -5.87 -7.86 -20.45
CA VAL A 24 -6.51 -6.55 -20.24
C VAL A 24 -7.84 -6.70 -19.48
N ILE A 25 -8.69 -7.65 -19.91
CA ILE A 25 -9.96 -7.93 -19.22
C ILE A 25 -9.70 -8.35 -17.77
N TYR A 26 -8.69 -9.19 -17.52
CA TYR A 26 -8.33 -9.61 -16.17
C TYR A 26 -7.92 -8.42 -15.28
N GLN A 27 -7.09 -7.50 -15.79
CA GLN A 27 -6.66 -6.31 -15.05
C GLN A 27 -7.81 -5.32 -14.79
N GLU A 28 -8.70 -5.11 -15.76
CA GLU A 28 -9.82 -4.20 -15.60
C GLU A 28 -10.83 -4.70 -14.55
N ASN A 29 -11.09 -6.01 -14.51
CA ASN A 29 -11.92 -6.59 -13.46
C ASN A 29 -11.31 -6.41 -12.06
N LEU A 30 -9.99 -6.51 -11.91
CA LEU A 30 -9.31 -6.32 -10.62
C LEU A 30 -9.53 -4.90 -10.06
N LYS A 31 -9.64 -3.88 -10.91
CA LYS A 31 -9.90 -2.50 -10.50
C LYS A 31 -11.37 -2.24 -10.16
N GLY A 32 -12.30 -2.93 -10.83
CA GLY A 32 -13.74 -2.67 -10.73
C GLY A 32 -14.44 -3.32 -9.54
N THR A 33 -13.88 -4.40 -8.98
CA THR A 33 -14.56 -5.21 -7.94
C THR A 33 -14.00 -5.03 -6.53
N GLY A 34 -13.00 -4.17 -6.36
CA GLY A 34 -12.34 -3.97 -5.07
C GLY A 34 -13.09 -3.05 -4.11
N ARG A 35 -12.69 -3.05 -2.84
CA ARG A 35 -13.22 -2.16 -1.80
C ARG A 35 -12.57 -0.80 -1.93
N LYS A 36 -13.38 0.25 -2.01
CA LYS A 36 -12.90 1.64 -1.93
C LYS A 36 -12.68 2.05 -0.47
N ILE A 37 -11.52 2.62 -0.21
CA ILE A 37 -11.15 3.24 1.06
C ILE A 37 -10.45 4.58 0.79
N ILE A 38 -10.32 5.42 1.81
CA ILE A 38 -9.55 6.66 1.70
C ILE A 38 -8.36 6.55 2.65
N LEU A 39 -7.16 6.81 2.16
CA LEU A 39 -5.93 6.82 2.94
C LEU A 39 -5.43 8.26 3.13
N GLN A 40 -4.91 8.53 4.32
CA GLN A 40 -4.27 9.80 4.66
C GLN A 40 -2.83 9.81 4.13
N THR A 41 -2.41 10.91 3.52
CA THR A 41 -1.01 11.11 3.12
C THR A 41 -0.29 12.04 4.09
N ILE A 42 1.00 11.79 4.24
CA ILE A 42 1.95 12.70 4.87
C ILE A 42 2.38 13.71 3.78
N PRO A 43 2.49 15.01 4.09
CA PRO A 43 2.95 16.01 3.12
C PRO A 43 4.34 15.66 2.59
N VAL A 44 4.52 15.59 1.27
CA VAL A 44 5.80 15.38 0.60
C VAL A 44 5.95 16.40 -0.54
N ASP A 45 7.12 17.03 -0.63
CA ASP A 45 7.43 18.06 -1.65
C ASP A 45 7.40 17.44 -3.07
N PRO A 46 6.51 17.90 -3.96
CA PRO A 46 6.15 17.18 -5.19
C PRO A 46 6.99 17.53 -6.44
N ARG A 47 8.11 18.26 -6.34
CA ARG A 47 8.82 18.74 -7.55
C ARG A 47 10.04 17.91 -7.95
N ASP A 48 9.94 17.25 -9.11
CA ASP A 48 11.08 16.89 -9.97
C ASP A 48 10.96 17.63 -11.33
N LEU A 49 11.90 18.56 -11.59
CA LEU A 49 11.88 19.47 -12.74
C LEU A 49 12.07 18.78 -14.11
N LEU A 50 12.42 17.49 -14.16
CA LEU A 50 12.85 16.83 -15.40
C LEU A 50 12.01 15.60 -15.82
N ARG A 51 10.96 15.24 -15.08
CA ARG A 51 10.21 13.97 -15.28
C ARG A 51 8.71 14.11 -15.54
N GLY A 52 8.20 15.33 -15.67
CA GLY A 52 6.76 15.62 -15.78
C GLY A 52 6.13 15.94 -14.41
N GLU A 53 4.84 16.24 -14.37
CA GLU A 53 4.13 16.53 -13.12
C GLU A 53 3.58 15.24 -12.48
N TYR A 54 4.22 14.80 -11.40
CA TYR A 54 3.71 13.74 -10.54
C TYR A 54 3.88 14.16 -9.08
N VAL A 55 3.15 13.50 -8.19
CA VAL A 55 3.26 13.67 -6.74
C VAL A 55 3.73 12.36 -6.15
N ASP A 56 4.81 12.41 -5.38
CA ASP A 56 5.20 11.32 -4.50
C ASP A 56 4.30 11.35 -3.26
N LEU A 57 3.61 10.25 -3.04
CA LEU A 57 2.65 10.04 -1.97
C LEU A 57 3.29 9.13 -0.94
N ARG A 58 3.39 9.61 0.30
CA ARG A 58 3.70 8.79 1.46
C ARG A 58 2.46 8.66 2.30
N TYR A 59 2.08 7.44 2.66
CA TYR A 59 0.87 7.19 3.45
C TYR A 59 1.21 7.11 4.92
N GLU A 60 0.27 7.51 5.78
CA GLU A 60 0.46 7.30 7.23
C GLU A 60 0.61 5.81 7.59
N ILE A 61 -0.04 4.94 6.82
CA ILE A 61 0.08 3.48 6.99
C ILE A 61 1.40 2.92 6.44
N SER A 62 2.22 3.71 5.73
CA SER A 62 3.53 3.25 5.23
C SER A 62 4.54 3.09 6.36
N ASP A 63 4.38 3.82 7.47
CA ASP A 63 5.29 3.79 8.60
C ASP A 63 4.69 3.04 9.78
N ILE A 64 5.12 1.79 9.95
CA ILE A 64 4.48 0.87 10.91
C ILE A 64 5.40 0.66 12.10
N THR A 65 4.92 1.07 13.28
CA THR A 65 5.55 0.73 14.56
C THR A 65 4.97 -0.58 15.10
N LEU A 66 5.79 -1.64 15.15
CA LEU A 66 5.32 -2.99 15.52
C LEU A 66 4.76 -3.09 16.94
N GLU A 67 5.17 -2.20 17.83
CA GLU A 67 4.77 -2.11 19.23
C GLU A 67 3.29 -1.73 19.37
N ASN A 68 2.73 -1.08 18.36
CA ASN A 68 1.36 -0.58 18.34
C ASN A 68 0.38 -1.47 17.57
N ILE A 69 0.84 -2.61 17.03
CA ILE A 69 0.00 -3.55 16.27
C ILE A 69 -0.13 -4.90 16.97
N ARG A 70 -1.03 -5.74 16.47
CA ARG A 70 -1.45 -6.97 17.13
C ARG A 70 -0.38 -8.04 17.19
N CYS A 71 0.36 -8.28 16.11
CA CYS A 71 1.39 -9.31 16.08
C CYS A 71 2.61 -8.98 16.94
N TYR A 72 2.65 -7.84 17.65
CA TYR A 72 3.77 -7.48 18.51
C TYR A 72 4.28 -8.68 19.32
N ARG A 73 5.62 -8.84 19.36
CA ARG A 73 6.37 -10.00 19.88
C ARG A 73 6.43 -11.22 18.97
N LEU A 74 5.39 -11.56 18.21
CA LEU A 74 5.37 -12.70 17.27
C LEU A 74 4.81 -12.26 15.91
N CYS A 75 5.64 -11.65 15.06
CA CYS A 75 5.24 -11.12 13.74
C CYS A 75 5.96 -11.87 12.63
N LEU A 76 5.24 -12.22 11.54
CA LEU A 76 5.80 -12.89 10.36
C LEU A 76 6.60 -14.17 10.71
N ASP A 77 6.14 -14.92 11.72
CA ASP A 77 6.80 -16.08 12.32
C ASP A 77 8.11 -15.79 13.09
N TYR A 78 8.49 -14.53 13.29
CA TYR A 78 9.65 -14.13 14.09
C TYR A 78 9.26 -13.80 15.53
N ASP A 79 10.06 -14.27 16.50
CA ASP A 79 10.01 -13.83 17.90
C ASP A 79 10.86 -12.56 18.08
N LEU A 80 10.18 -11.42 18.10
CA LEU A 80 10.79 -10.09 18.26
C LEU A 80 11.28 -9.83 19.69
N GLY A 81 10.96 -10.71 20.64
CA GLY A 81 11.53 -10.72 21.98
C GLY A 81 12.81 -11.55 22.09
N ASP A 82 13.11 -12.42 21.11
CA ASP A 82 14.35 -13.18 21.06
C ASP A 82 15.48 -12.33 20.47
N THR A 83 16.40 -11.88 21.33
CA THR A 83 17.58 -11.10 20.94
C THR A 83 18.79 -11.95 20.54
N SER A 84 18.63 -13.27 20.48
CA SER A 84 19.70 -14.19 20.05
C SER A 84 19.90 -14.17 18.53
N ASN A 85 20.96 -14.83 18.04
CA ASN A 85 21.22 -15.01 16.61
C ASN A 85 20.59 -16.31 16.05
N ARG A 86 19.49 -16.79 16.65
CA ARG A 86 18.82 -18.01 16.17
C ARG A 86 17.93 -17.70 14.97
N PRO A 87 17.59 -18.73 14.16
CA PRO A 87 16.55 -18.58 13.17
C PRO A 87 15.25 -18.07 13.79
N TYR A 88 14.54 -17.18 13.09
CA TYR A 88 13.29 -16.54 13.50
C TYR A 88 13.40 -15.63 14.73
N SER A 89 14.59 -15.06 14.99
CA SER A 89 14.78 -14.08 16.08
C SER A 89 14.58 -12.64 15.64
N ARG A 90 14.48 -11.70 16.59
CA ARG A 90 14.45 -10.24 16.35
C ARG A 90 15.59 -9.81 15.44
N LYS A 91 16.79 -10.34 15.67
CA LYS A 91 17.95 -9.93 14.89
C LYS A 91 17.91 -10.45 13.46
N GLU A 92 17.41 -11.65 13.21
CA GLU A 92 17.23 -12.12 11.83
C GLU A 92 16.12 -11.33 11.13
N PHE A 93 15.03 -11.02 11.84
CA PHE A 93 13.95 -10.18 11.31
C PHE A 93 14.52 -8.89 10.69
N LEU A 94 15.24 -8.10 11.49
CA LEU A 94 15.82 -6.82 11.06
C LEU A 94 16.74 -6.92 9.83
N ASN A 95 17.36 -8.07 9.58
CA ASN A 95 18.33 -8.25 8.50
C ASN A 95 17.78 -8.98 7.27
N SER A 96 16.55 -9.51 7.32
CA SER A 96 16.09 -10.48 6.30
C SER A 96 14.71 -10.21 5.72
N VAL A 97 13.91 -9.33 6.33
CA VAL A 97 12.52 -9.10 5.85
C VAL A 97 12.40 -8.03 4.77
N GLU A 98 13.44 -7.21 4.58
CA GLU A 98 13.49 -6.22 3.51
C GLU A 98 13.26 -6.88 2.13
N GLY A 99 12.47 -6.24 1.29
CA GLY A 99 12.08 -6.71 -0.03
C GLY A 99 11.02 -7.82 -0.03
N LYS A 100 10.55 -8.31 1.13
CA LYS A 100 9.45 -9.29 1.18
C LYS A 100 8.12 -8.64 0.90
N ASN A 101 7.24 -9.39 0.22
CA ASN A 101 5.84 -9.00 0.11
C ASN A 101 5.14 -9.35 1.42
N ILE A 102 4.32 -8.43 1.92
CA ILE A 102 3.50 -8.62 3.11
C ILE A 102 2.07 -8.18 2.84
N TYR A 103 1.17 -8.63 3.71
CA TYR A 103 -0.22 -8.22 3.75
C TYR A 103 -0.46 -7.54 5.08
N LEU A 104 -1.22 -6.45 5.05
CA LEU A 104 -1.56 -5.66 6.21
C LEU A 104 -3.07 -5.69 6.37
N LEU A 105 -3.53 -6.02 7.57
CA LEU A 105 -4.91 -5.91 7.96
C LEU A 105 -5.16 -4.49 8.45
N LEU A 106 -5.90 -3.71 7.68
CA LEU A 106 -6.33 -2.36 8.05
C LEU A 106 -7.70 -2.41 8.72
N THR A 107 -7.89 -1.57 9.73
CA THR A 107 -9.16 -1.43 10.46
C THR A 107 -9.47 0.04 10.75
N ARG A 108 -10.70 0.32 11.20
CA ARG A 108 -11.13 1.67 11.61
C ARG A 108 -10.67 2.10 13.00
N ASN A 109 -10.10 1.18 13.78
CA ASN A 109 -9.64 1.46 15.14
C ASN A 109 -8.26 0.84 15.35
N PRO A 110 -7.33 1.52 16.01
CA PRO A 110 -6.01 0.96 16.27
C PRO A 110 -6.11 -0.26 17.21
N TYR A 111 -5.12 -1.15 17.14
CA TYR A 111 -5.03 -2.30 18.04
C TYR A 111 -4.84 -1.88 19.50
N LYS A 112 -3.95 -0.92 19.75
CA LYS A 112 -3.81 -0.23 21.04
C LYS A 112 -4.38 1.17 20.93
N VAL A 113 -5.28 1.52 21.85
CA VAL A 113 -5.79 2.88 21.97
C VAL A 113 -4.73 3.73 22.67
N GLU A 114 -4.07 4.62 21.93
CA GLU A 114 -3.19 5.63 22.55
C GLU A 114 -4.03 6.54 23.45
N SER A 115 -3.69 6.54 24.75
CA SER A 115 -4.35 7.35 25.75
C SER A 115 -3.85 8.79 25.62
N GLN A 116 -4.71 9.66 25.07
CA GLN A 116 -4.66 11.12 25.03
C GLN A 116 -4.07 11.75 23.74
N ASN A 117 -5.00 12.27 22.92
CA ASN A 117 -4.90 13.41 22.00
C ASN A 117 -4.52 13.28 20.51
N ASP A 118 -4.13 12.13 19.97
CA ASP A 118 -3.97 11.98 18.50
C ASP A 118 -5.15 11.28 17.83
N GLN A 119 -6.35 11.77 18.16
CA GLN A 119 -7.59 11.45 17.45
C GLN A 119 -7.76 12.35 16.21
N LEU A 120 -6.67 12.62 15.49
CA LEU A 120 -6.72 13.39 14.26
C LEU A 120 -6.91 12.44 13.07
N ASP A 121 -8.13 12.41 12.53
CA ASP A 121 -8.48 12.13 11.13
C ASP A 121 -7.94 10.88 10.41
N ARG A 122 -7.26 9.96 11.10
CA ARG A 122 -6.80 8.71 10.49
C ARG A 122 -8.00 7.84 10.12
N LEU A 123 -8.17 7.63 8.83
CA LEU A 123 -9.30 6.88 8.30
C LEU A 123 -9.13 5.36 8.47
N TRP A 124 -7.87 4.90 8.52
CA TRP A 124 -7.50 3.49 8.63
C TRP A 124 -6.20 3.31 9.42
N TYR A 125 -6.16 2.27 10.24
CA TYR A 125 -5.01 1.90 11.07
C TYR A 125 -4.51 0.51 10.68
N VAL A 126 -3.19 0.32 10.69
CA VAL A 126 -2.59 -1.02 10.60
C VAL A 126 -2.86 -1.76 11.90
N TYR A 127 -3.61 -2.86 11.81
CA TYR A 127 -4.01 -3.66 12.95
C TYR A 127 -3.12 -4.89 13.12
N ASP A 128 -2.79 -5.57 12.02
CA ASP A 128 -1.99 -6.79 12.00
C ASP A 128 -1.23 -6.91 10.67
N ILE A 129 -0.16 -7.72 10.64
CA ILE A 129 0.64 -7.97 9.42
C ILE A 129 0.87 -9.47 9.27
N ASN A 130 0.83 -9.96 8.05
CA ASN A 130 1.11 -11.36 7.74
C ASN A 130 1.85 -11.52 6.39
N ASP A 131 2.50 -12.67 6.20
CA ASP A 131 3.16 -13.03 4.94
C ASP A 131 2.15 -13.57 3.88
N SER A 132 0.92 -13.82 4.31
CA SER A 132 -0.18 -14.33 3.50
C SER A 132 -1.43 -13.45 3.62
N TYR A 133 -2.34 -13.55 2.64
CA TYR A 133 -3.61 -12.80 2.63
C TYR A 133 -4.58 -13.21 3.77
N ARG A 134 -4.25 -14.23 4.56
CA ARG A 134 -5.13 -14.80 5.57
C ARG A 134 -4.86 -14.20 6.94
N PHE A 135 -5.91 -13.68 7.56
CA PHE A 135 -5.88 -13.19 8.94
C PHE A 135 -6.93 -13.94 9.75
N ASP A 136 -6.50 -15.01 10.42
CA ASP A 136 -7.42 -15.84 11.21
C ASP A 136 -7.98 -15.10 12.44
N ASN A 137 -7.37 -13.98 12.81
CA ASN A 137 -7.72 -13.18 13.97
C ASN A 137 -8.32 -11.81 13.62
N LYS A 138 -8.98 -11.71 12.47
CA LYS A 138 -9.66 -10.48 12.08
C LYS A 138 -10.71 -10.10 13.13
N PRO A 139 -10.75 -8.84 13.62
CA PRO A 139 -11.70 -8.43 14.64
C PRO A 139 -13.15 -8.57 14.13
N GLU A 140 -13.99 -9.25 14.91
CA GLU A 140 -15.42 -9.41 14.60
C GLU A 140 -16.17 -8.09 14.74
N GLY A 141 -17.09 -7.80 13.80
CA GLY A 141 -17.91 -6.59 13.82
C GLY A 141 -17.17 -5.29 13.47
N MET A 142 -15.85 -5.31 13.36
CA MET A 142 -15.05 -4.16 12.94
C MET A 142 -14.84 -4.15 11.43
N GLU A 143 -15.04 -2.99 10.82
CA GLU A 143 -14.72 -2.81 9.41
C GLU A 143 -13.22 -3.02 9.18
N SER A 144 -12.88 -3.95 8.29
CA SER A 144 -11.48 -4.24 7.96
C SER A 144 -11.28 -4.54 6.48
N VAL A 145 -10.09 -4.26 5.98
CA VAL A 145 -9.63 -4.55 4.63
C VAL A 145 -8.17 -5.02 4.66
N VAL A 146 -7.77 -5.84 3.70
CA VAL A 146 -6.38 -6.32 3.60
C VAL A 146 -5.73 -5.67 2.41
N ILE A 147 -4.63 -4.96 2.63
CA ILE A 147 -3.80 -4.36 1.58
C ILE A 147 -2.50 -5.15 1.47
N LYS A 148 -2.00 -5.32 0.25
CA LYS A 148 -0.69 -5.93 -0.03
C LYS A 148 0.35 -4.82 -0.18
N GLY A 149 1.51 -5.01 0.43
CA GLY A 149 2.66 -4.13 0.28
C GLY A 149 3.98 -4.90 0.17
N ASN A 150 5.06 -4.15 0.02
CA ASN A 150 6.44 -4.61 0.04
C ASN A 150 7.17 -3.88 1.16
N ILE A 151 7.96 -4.62 1.93
CA ILE A 151 8.84 -4.01 2.94
C ILE A 151 9.99 -3.34 2.19
N ASP A 152 10.08 -2.01 2.25
CA ASP A 152 11.17 -1.24 1.66
C ASP A 152 12.34 -1.09 2.65
N GLU A 153 12.04 -0.95 3.94
CA GLU A 153 13.02 -0.68 4.99
C GLU A 153 12.54 -1.23 6.34
N VAL A 154 13.49 -1.70 7.16
CA VAL A 154 13.24 -2.07 8.55
C VAL A 154 14.33 -1.53 9.45
N GLU A 155 13.91 -0.78 10.47
CA GLU A 155 14.81 -0.15 11.41
C GLU A 155 14.41 -0.46 12.86
N GLU A 156 15.41 -0.63 13.72
CA GLU A 156 15.21 -0.58 15.17
C GLU A 156 15.56 0.83 15.67
N ILE A 157 14.56 1.55 16.14
CA ILE A 157 14.70 2.91 16.64
C ILE A 157 14.87 2.86 18.16
N PHE A 158 15.99 3.39 18.63
CA PHE A 158 16.32 3.48 20.05
C PHE A 158 15.93 4.87 20.58
N THR A 159 15.14 4.90 21.65
CA THR A 159 14.79 6.11 22.41
C THR A 159 15.50 6.10 23.76
N GLU A 160 15.35 7.18 24.54
CA GLU A 160 15.93 7.24 25.89
C GLU A 160 15.35 6.19 26.86
N VAL A 161 14.13 5.70 26.59
CA VAL A 161 13.36 4.85 27.52
C VAL A 161 13.12 3.45 26.97
N ASP A 162 13.00 3.30 25.66
CA ASP A 162 12.65 2.03 25.00
C ASP A 162 13.24 1.92 23.59
N SER A 163 13.16 0.75 22.96
CA SER A 163 13.38 0.59 21.51
C SER A 163 12.14 0.03 20.82
N PHE A 164 11.92 0.46 19.59
CA PHE A 164 10.79 0.02 18.80
C PHE A 164 11.20 -0.30 17.36
N ILE A 165 10.50 -1.21 16.70
CA ILE A 165 10.79 -1.58 15.31
C ILE A 165 9.84 -0.81 14.40
N ARG A 166 10.43 -0.08 13.46
CA ARG A 166 9.72 0.55 12.35
C ARG A 166 9.89 -0.29 11.09
N ILE A 167 8.77 -0.56 10.42
CA ILE A 167 8.75 -1.12 9.07
C ILE A 167 8.22 -0.04 8.14
N GLY A 168 8.99 0.30 7.12
CA GLY A 168 8.50 1.02 5.96
C GLY A 168 7.81 0.05 5.00
N VAL A 169 6.72 0.51 4.36
CA VAL A 169 5.97 -0.29 3.39
C VAL A 169 5.55 0.54 2.19
N ASP A 170 5.89 0.01 1.01
CA ASP A 170 5.41 0.46 -0.28
C ASP A 170 4.23 -0.40 -0.75
N TYR A 171 3.18 0.25 -1.22
CA TYR A 171 1.93 -0.35 -1.68
C TYR A 171 1.81 -0.39 -3.22
N GLY A 172 2.76 0.21 -3.94
CA GLY A 172 2.71 0.39 -5.39
C GLY A 172 1.74 1.49 -5.83
N ILE A 173 1.38 2.38 -4.90
CA ILE A 173 0.51 3.54 -5.11
C ILE A 173 1.18 4.83 -4.60
N GLU A 174 2.50 4.87 -4.52
CA GLU A 174 3.29 5.99 -4.00
C GLU A 174 3.43 7.10 -5.04
N GLN A 175 2.98 6.89 -6.28
CA GLN A 175 3.11 7.87 -7.35
C GLN A 175 1.76 8.15 -8.00
N TYR A 176 1.40 9.43 -8.07
CA TYR A 176 0.22 9.90 -8.79
C TYR A 176 0.60 10.91 -9.88
N PHE A 177 0.29 10.57 -11.13
CA PHE A 177 0.58 11.42 -12.28
C PHE A 177 -0.49 12.47 -12.47
N LEU A 178 -0.07 13.73 -12.54
CA LEU A 178 -0.93 14.88 -12.75
C LEU A 178 -0.91 15.31 -14.22
N GLN A 179 -1.96 16.02 -14.62
CA GLN A 179 -1.93 16.76 -15.88
C GLN A 179 -1.03 17.99 -15.72
N GLU A 180 -0.37 18.39 -16.80
CA GLU A 180 0.53 19.54 -16.82
C GLU A 180 -0.15 20.82 -16.30
N GLY A 181 0.55 21.58 -15.46
CA GLY A 181 0.07 22.79 -14.80
C GLY A 181 -0.78 22.58 -13.55
N LYS A 182 -0.99 21.34 -13.08
CA LYS A 182 -1.85 21.03 -11.92
C LYS A 182 -1.07 20.63 -10.66
N GLY A 183 0.25 20.42 -10.75
CA GLY A 183 1.11 20.13 -9.60
C GLY A 183 0.98 21.11 -8.44
N LYS A 184 0.83 22.40 -8.76
CA LYS A 184 0.72 23.46 -7.76
C LYS A 184 -0.51 23.33 -6.84
N VAL A 185 -1.62 22.78 -7.34
CA VAL A 185 -2.85 22.60 -6.54
C VAL A 185 -2.62 21.61 -5.40
N VAL A 186 -1.79 20.59 -5.64
CA VAL A 186 -1.44 19.59 -4.62
C VAL A 186 -0.32 20.09 -3.72
N GLU A 187 0.64 20.85 -4.24
CA GLU A 187 1.74 21.46 -3.47
C GLU A 187 1.24 22.49 -2.45
N ASP A 188 0.28 23.35 -2.84
CA ASP A 188 -0.27 24.39 -1.98
C ASP A 188 -1.36 23.83 -1.01
N ALA A 189 -1.70 22.56 -1.13
CA ALA A 189 -2.77 21.94 -0.35
C ALA A 189 -2.39 21.84 1.13
N THR A 190 -3.38 22.08 1.98
CA THR A 190 -3.22 21.84 3.43
C THR A 190 -3.35 20.36 3.75
N GLU A 191 -4.27 19.68 3.06
CA GLU A 191 -4.54 18.27 3.25
C GLU A 191 -4.66 17.53 1.92
N VAL A 192 -3.96 16.41 1.84
CA VAL A 192 -4.06 15.48 0.73
C VAL A 192 -4.47 14.11 1.27
N LYS A 193 -5.50 13.54 0.65
CA LYS A 193 -5.99 12.18 0.89
C LYS A 193 -6.08 11.45 -0.44
N VAL A 194 -6.09 10.13 -0.42
CA VAL A 194 -6.15 9.33 -1.64
C VAL A 194 -7.30 8.35 -1.53
N GLU A 195 -8.22 8.37 -2.49
CA GLU A 195 -9.19 7.30 -2.65
C GLU A 195 -8.50 6.10 -3.32
N VAL A 196 -8.46 4.98 -2.62
CA VAL A 196 -7.80 3.75 -3.03
C VAL A 196 -8.83 2.65 -3.21
N ASN A 197 -8.76 1.95 -4.35
CA ASN A 197 -9.47 0.70 -4.55
C ASN A 197 -8.56 -0.48 -4.23
N ILE A 198 -9.00 -1.35 -3.32
CA ILE A 198 -8.27 -2.55 -2.92
C ILE A 198 -8.96 -3.79 -3.49
N ALA A 199 -8.28 -4.47 -4.41
CA ALA A 199 -8.77 -5.70 -5.02
C ALA A 199 -8.85 -6.87 -4.02
N ASN A 200 -9.55 -7.94 -4.39
CA ASN A 200 -9.72 -9.13 -3.53
C ASN A 200 -8.42 -9.89 -3.21
N ASN A 201 -7.32 -9.57 -3.88
CA ASN A 201 -5.98 -10.10 -3.58
C ASN A 201 -5.11 -9.12 -2.78
N GLY A 202 -5.68 -8.00 -2.33
CA GLY A 202 -5.02 -6.95 -1.57
C GLY A 202 -4.26 -5.92 -2.40
N LYS A 203 -4.14 -6.10 -3.72
CA LYS A 203 -3.48 -5.11 -4.56
C LYS A 203 -4.27 -3.80 -4.56
N ALA A 204 -3.58 -2.69 -4.29
CA ALA A 204 -4.16 -1.36 -4.27
C ALA A 204 -4.02 -0.65 -5.62
N PHE A 205 -4.97 0.24 -5.89
CA PHE A 205 -4.97 1.15 -7.05
C PHE A 205 -5.51 2.51 -6.62
N ILE A 206 -4.85 3.59 -7.04
CA ILE A 206 -5.39 4.94 -6.86
C ILE A 206 -6.61 5.12 -7.75
N SER A 207 -7.73 5.47 -7.14
CA SER A 207 -8.96 5.86 -7.84
C SER A 207 -9.00 7.37 -8.06
N ASP A 208 -8.64 8.15 -7.05
CA ASP A 208 -8.57 9.60 -7.11
C ASP A 208 -7.69 10.17 -5.98
N ILE A 209 -7.29 11.42 -6.11
CA ILE A 209 -6.69 12.21 -5.04
C ILE A 209 -7.71 13.26 -4.57
N ILE A 210 -7.75 13.49 -3.26
CA ILE A 210 -8.66 14.43 -2.61
C ILE A 210 -7.78 15.53 -2.04
N VAL A 211 -7.99 16.76 -2.51
CA VAL A 211 -7.17 17.92 -2.15
C VAL A 211 -8.07 18.91 -1.42
N ASP A 212 -7.73 19.21 -0.16
CA ASP A 212 -8.51 20.08 0.73
C ASP A 212 -10.02 19.72 0.74
N GLY A 213 -10.31 18.41 0.74
CA GLY A 213 -11.67 17.87 0.78
C GLY A 213 -12.38 17.73 -0.57
N ASN A 214 -11.76 18.11 -1.69
CA ASN A 214 -12.37 18.03 -3.03
C ASN A 214 -11.71 16.95 -3.89
N TYR A 215 -12.52 16.17 -4.61
CA TYR A 215 -12.01 15.17 -5.56
C TYR A 215 -11.34 15.86 -6.75
N PHE A 216 -10.11 15.45 -7.05
CA PHE A 216 -9.32 16.10 -8.07
C PHE A 216 -9.88 15.87 -9.48
N LYS A 217 -10.42 14.68 -9.79
CA LYS A 217 -11.02 14.44 -11.13
C LYS A 217 -12.24 15.31 -11.42
N GLU A 218 -12.98 15.72 -10.39
CA GLU A 218 -14.12 16.64 -10.55
C GLU A 218 -13.66 18.07 -10.91
N SER A 219 -12.44 18.46 -10.50
CA SER A 219 -11.86 19.78 -10.78
C SER A 219 -11.29 19.97 -12.20
N VAL A 220 -11.33 18.93 -13.03
CA VAL A 220 -10.74 18.90 -14.40
C VAL A 220 -11.81 18.84 -15.49
N THR A 221 -13.09 18.74 -15.12
CA THR A 221 -14.23 18.70 -16.07
C THR A 221 -14.81 20.06 -16.46
N ASP A 222 -14.21 21.17 -16.02
CA ASP A 222 -14.60 22.54 -16.40
C ASP A 222 -13.63 23.18 -17.41
#